data_AF-A0A914BIY1-F1
#
_entry.id   AF-A0A914BIY1-F1
#
_cell.length_a   1.000
_cell.length_b   1.000
_cell.length_c   1.000
_cell.angle_alpha   90.00
_cell.angle_beta   90.00
_cell.angle_gamma   90.00
#
_symmetry.space_group_name_H-M   'P 1'
#
loop_
_entity.id
_entity.type
_entity.pdbx_description
1 polymer ?
#
loop_
_entity_poly.entity_id
_entity_poly.type
_entity_poly.pdbx_seq_one_letter_code
_entity_poly.pdbx_strand_id
1 'polypeptide(L)'
;MVKMALRFFSLTRTSKKCLLLLLFLVGFVNWYLGIRSVDLSDHEEPGRNNYRAVSRDQPVTEHGKPHNYTKLVTLNKRVDSESCPSWCYGRPSRHDQHTERNDSTKTKPYFLTAVLSFRIYDWKDKAKLSTRELNQWIRYVSYAGADHVYLYDAYVYQNESQKEGVQDFIASGFVTYTDWHHRAAPFSLGWTQAGAYADCIQRWGDLTSWQLGVDMDEYPFVPADREPGFLARYLRAFDSSSPTAASISELSMPNYLYLGKPLDVKKHPLLIDRIWRRSKKPANHLVKPVYRPAAIRHPDIHHNSLKYGTSKTLPDNGLRMNHYWGSRLQNWGDDTKEVLDMTVDDRSMEPVIASLYKCDSCRPPYQ
;
A
#
# COMPACT_ATOMS: atom_id res chain seq x y z
N MET A 1 34.66 -46.42 -53.29
CA MET A 1 35.77 -45.66 -52.67
C MET A 1 35.19 -44.41 -52.02
N VAL A 2 35.77 -43.98 -50.89
CA VAL A 2 35.42 -42.82 -50.03
C VAL A 2 34.43 -43.12 -48.90
N LYS A 3 35.02 -43.44 -47.74
CA LYS A 3 34.43 -43.44 -46.40
C LYS A 3 34.23 -41.99 -45.93
N MET A 4 33.06 -41.67 -45.38
CA MET A 4 32.79 -40.41 -44.71
C MET A 4 33.20 -40.53 -43.23
N ALA A 5 34.20 -39.76 -42.82
CA ALA A 5 34.76 -39.78 -41.47
C ALA A 5 33.99 -38.82 -40.55
N LEU A 6 33.35 -39.37 -39.51
CA LEU A 6 32.97 -38.63 -38.31
C LEU A 6 34.24 -38.26 -37.53
N ARG A 7 34.54 -36.96 -37.39
CA ARG A 7 35.48 -36.47 -36.37
C ARG A 7 34.70 -36.02 -35.15
N PHE A 8 34.81 -36.80 -34.08
CA PHE A 8 34.48 -36.41 -32.72
C PHE A 8 35.42 -35.30 -32.26
N PHE A 9 34.89 -34.14 -31.88
CA PHE A 9 35.61 -33.19 -31.04
C PHE A 9 35.52 -33.67 -29.59
N SER A 10 36.66 -34.10 -29.06
CA SER A 10 36.87 -34.35 -27.63
C SER A 10 36.95 -33.02 -26.91
N LEU A 11 35.91 -32.67 -26.15
CA LEU A 11 35.92 -31.57 -25.19
C LEU A 11 36.44 -32.10 -23.85
N THR A 12 37.76 -32.20 -23.73
CA THR A 12 38.42 -32.41 -22.44
C THR A 12 38.62 -31.07 -21.74
N ARG A 13 38.10 -31.01 -20.50
CA ARG A 13 38.50 -30.07 -19.43
C ARG A 13 38.04 -28.61 -19.57
N THR A 14 36.74 -28.38 -19.62
CA THR A 14 36.17 -27.10 -19.19
C THR A 14 36.22 -26.97 -17.67
N SER A 15 36.90 -25.94 -17.18
CA SER A 15 36.95 -25.58 -15.76
C SER A 15 35.53 -25.41 -15.20
N LYS A 16 35.26 -25.99 -14.02
CA LYS A 16 33.98 -25.86 -13.30
C LYS A 16 33.53 -24.39 -13.12
N LYS A 17 34.45 -23.42 -13.23
CA LYS A 17 34.15 -21.98 -13.20
C LYS A 17 33.44 -21.45 -14.46
N CYS A 18 33.69 -22.01 -15.64
CA CYS A 18 32.99 -21.60 -16.88
C CYS A 18 31.56 -22.13 -16.94
N LEU A 19 31.31 -23.33 -16.41
CA LEU A 19 29.97 -23.91 -16.39
C LEU A 19 29.04 -23.17 -15.40
N LEU A 20 29.58 -22.69 -14.28
CA LEU A 20 28.83 -21.87 -13.32
C LEU A 20 28.45 -20.49 -13.92
N LEU A 21 29.36 -19.87 -14.70
CA LEU A 21 29.09 -18.59 -15.34
C LEU A 21 28.02 -18.70 -16.43
N LEU A 22 28.02 -19.80 -17.20
CA LEU A 22 27.01 -20.06 -18.22
C LEU A 22 25.63 -20.34 -17.61
N LEU A 23 25.58 -21.08 -16.49
CA LEU A 23 24.32 -21.34 -15.77
C LEU A 23 23.77 -20.06 -15.12
N PHE A 24 24.65 -19.17 -14.63
CA PHE A 24 24.24 -17.85 -14.14
C PHE A 24 23.70 -16.95 -15.26
N LEU A 25 24.32 -16.94 -16.44
CA LEU A 25 23.87 -16.16 -17.59
C LEU A 25 22.54 -16.68 -18.16
N VAL A 26 22.35 -18.01 -18.25
CA VAL A 26 21.09 -18.61 -18.70
C VAL A 26 19.97 -18.40 -17.67
N GLY A 27 20.28 -18.46 -16.37
CA GLY A 27 19.34 -18.12 -15.30
C GLY A 27 18.93 -16.64 -15.32
N PHE A 28 19.88 -15.72 -15.56
CA PHE A 28 19.62 -14.29 -15.62
C PHE A 28 18.82 -13.88 -16.86
N VAL A 29 19.08 -14.52 -18.02
CA VAL A 29 18.31 -14.29 -19.25
C VAL A 29 16.89 -14.86 -19.13
N ASN A 30 16.70 -16.04 -18.53
CA ASN A 30 15.36 -16.57 -18.29
C ASN A 30 14.58 -15.79 -17.22
N TRP A 31 15.26 -15.21 -16.22
CA TRP A 31 14.65 -14.30 -15.25
C TRP A 31 14.27 -12.94 -15.87
N TYR A 32 15.14 -12.36 -16.70
CA TYR A 32 14.89 -11.11 -17.43
C TYR A 32 13.77 -11.25 -18.47
N LEU A 33 13.70 -12.39 -19.16
CA LEU A 33 12.60 -12.70 -20.09
C LEU A 33 11.31 -13.07 -19.34
N GLY A 34 11.39 -13.77 -18.20
CA GLY A 34 10.22 -14.08 -17.37
C GLY A 34 9.52 -12.84 -16.82
N ILE A 35 10.26 -11.78 -16.49
CA ILE A 35 9.70 -10.48 -16.07
C ILE A 35 9.02 -9.74 -17.23
N ARG A 36 9.43 -9.95 -18.48
CA ARG A 36 8.75 -9.40 -19.66
C ARG A 36 7.58 -10.23 -20.18
N SER A 37 7.50 -11.51 -19.82
CA SER A 37 6.51 -12.44 -20.39
C SER A 37 5.18 -12.47 -19.64
N VAL A 38 5.11 -11.89 -18.44
CA VAL A 38 3.88 -11.90 -17.60
C VAL A 38 3.01 -10.65 -17.83
N ASP A 39 3.41 -9.73 -18.71
CA ASP A 39 2.74 -8.41 -18.81
C ASP A 39 2.42 -7.93 -20.25
N LEU A 40 2.41 -8.81 -21.26
CA LEU A 40 2.14 -8.40 -22.66
C LEU A 40 1.20 -9.31 -23.48
N SER A 41 0.55 -10.30 -22.90
CA SER A 41 -0.46 -11.09 -23.62
C SER A 41 -1.76 -11.13 -22.84
N ASP A 42 -2.59 -10.09 -23.01
CA ASP A 42 -4.06 -10.14 -22.93
C ASP A 42 -4.64 -8.72 -23.10
N HIS A 43 -4.36 -8.11 -24.26
CA HIS A 43 -5.05 -6.89 -24.72
C HIS A 43 -5.66 -7.15 -26.11
N GLU A 44 -6.71 -7.97 -26.15
CA GLU A 44 -7.78 -7.74 -27.11
C GLU A 44 -8.63 -6.57 -26.60
N GLU A 45 -8.79 -5.53 -27.44
CA GLU A 45 -9.74 -4.44 -27.20
C GLU A 45 -11.18 -4.96 -27.33
N PRO A 46 -12.06 -4.82 -26.31
CA PRO A 46 -13.48 -4.93 -26.52
C PRO A 46 -14.08 -3.53 -26.77
N GLY A 47 -14.93 -3.47 -27.79
CA GLY A 47 -15.54 -2.26 -28.30
C GLY A 47 -16.36 -1.44 -27.29
N ARG A 48 -16.50 -0.16 -27.64
CA ARG A 48 -17.34 0.86 -26.99
C ARG A 48 -18.73 0.30 -26.66
N ASN A 49 -19.08 0.23 -25.38
CA ASN A 49 -20.46 0.36 -24.93
C ASN A 49 -20.52 1.00 -23.53
N ASN A 50 -21.43 1.96 -23.40
CA ASN A 50 -21.72 2.78 -22.23
C ASN A 50 -22.04 1.96 -20.97
N TYR A 51 -21.27 2.06 -19.88
CA TYR A 51 -21.73 1.55 -18.57
C TYR A 51 -21.28 2.39 -17.37
N ARG A 52 -22.15 2.28 -16.36
CA ARG A 52 -22.39 3.06 -15.14
C ARG A 52 -21.31 2.83 -14.06
N ALA A 53 -21.14 3.79 -13.15
CA ALA A 53 -20.31 3.64 -11.95
C ALA A 53 -20.73 2.40 -11.11
N VAL A 54 -19.75 1.68 -10.57
CA VAL A 54 -19.95 0.42 -9.84
C VAL A 54 -20.01 0.69 -8.34
N SER A 55 -21.23 0.87 -7.82
CA SER A 55 -21.56 0.54 -6.42
C SER A 55 -22.11 -0.88 -6.44
N ARG A 56 -21.40 -1.84 -5.84
CA ARG A 56 -21.70 -3.29 -5.93
C ARG A 56 -22.44 -3.84 -4.72
N ASP A 57 -22.86 -2.99 -3.78
CA ASP A 57 -23.56 -3.38 -2.56
C ASP A 57 -25.08 -3.08 -2.59
N GLN A 58 -25.76 -3.21 -3.74
CA GLN A 58 -27.23 -3.24 -3.75
C GLN A 58 -27.76 -4.68 -3.66
N PRO A 59 -28.63 -5.01 -2.69
CA PRO A 59 -29.41 -6.24 -2.74
C PRO A 59 -30.32 -6.22 -3.95
N VAL A 60 -30.41 -7.34 -4.66
CA VAL A 60 -31.36 -7.53 -5.76
C VAL A 60 -32.78 -7.41 -5.21
N THR A 61 -33.47 -6.32 -5.51
CA THR A 61 -34.93 -6.23 -5.36
C THR A 61 -35.57 -6.07 -6.73
N GLU A 62 -36.56 -6.92 -6.98
CA GLU A 62 -37.38 -6.96 -8.18
C GLU A 62 -38.09 -5.62 -8.49
N HIS A 63 -38.13 -5.31 -9.79
CA HIS A 63 -39.10 -4.47 -10.51
C HIS A 63 -39.56 -3.11 -9.94
N GLY A 64 -39.07 -2.04 -10.58
CA GLY A 64 -39.94 -1.07 -11.27
C GLY A 64 -40.39 0.21 -10.53
N LYS A 65 -39.70 1.33 -10.79
CA LYS A 65 -40.21 2.69 -11.18
C LYS A 65 -39.19 3.78 -10.80
N PRO A 66 -39.14 4.91 -11.53
CA PRO A 66 -38.14 5.96 -11.30
C PRO A 66 -38.54 6.83 -10.10
N HIS A 67 -37.65 6.96 -9.11
CA HIS A 67 -37.81 7.90 -8.01
C HIS A 67 -36.90 9.13 -8.20
N ASN A 68 -37.55 10.29 -8.24
CA ASN A 68 -36.95 11.63 -8.14
C ASN A 68 -36.16 11.77 -6.83
N TYR A 69 -34.87 12.04 -6.93
CA TYR A 69 -34.05 12.41 -5.78
C TYR A 69 -34.21 13.91 -5.49
N THR A 70 -35.20 14.23 -4.66
CA THR A 70 -35.23 15.50 -3.93
C THR A 70 -35.82 15.24 -2.55
N LYS A 71 -34.98 14.83 -1.60
CA LYS A 71 -35.25 15.00 -0.16
C LYS A 71 -34.00 14.79 0.67
N LEU A 72 -33.34 15.90 1.01
CA LEU A 72 -32.61 16.05 2.26
C LEU A 72 -33.59 15.73 3.39
N VAL A 73 -33.46 14.57 4.01
CA VAL A 73 -34.17 14.24 5.26
C VAL A 73 -33.18 14.37 6.39
N THR A 74 -33.36 15.45 7.15
CA THR A 74 -32.82 15.65 8.49
C THR A 74 -33.40 14.55 9.39
N LEU A 75 -32.61 13.52 9.72
CA LEU A 75 -32.99 12.52 10.71
C LEU A 75 -32.21 12.75 12.00
N ASN A 76 -32.76 13.64 12.82
CA ASN A 76 -32.43 13.73 14.25
C ASN A 76 -32.98 12.47 14.95
N LYS A 77 -32.14 11.43 15.06
CA LYS A 77 -32.25 10.43 16.12
C LYS A 77 -30.94 10.47 16.91
N ARG A 78 -31.00 11.04 18.11
CA ARG A 78 -30.00 10.84 19.15
C ARG A 78 -30.04 9.37 19.55
N VAL A 79 -29.28 8.55 18.84
CA VAL A 79 -28.59 7.44 19.49
C VAL A 79 -27.51 8.12 20.33
N ASP A 80 -27.41 7.77 21.61
CA ASP A 80 -26.22 8.09 22.41
C ASP A 80 -25.03 7.31 21.84
N SER A 81 -24.59 7.68 20.63
CA SER A 81 -23.40 7.12 20.01
C SER A 81 -22.22 7.79 20.71
N GLU A 82 -21.42 7.00 21.43
CA GLU A 82 -20.03 7.37 21.66
C GLU A 82 -19.50 7.95 20.34
N SER A 83 -19.11 9.23 20.38
CA SER A 83 -18.67 9.94 19.20
C SER A 83 -17.55 9.12 18.56
N CYS A 84 -17.66 8.84 17.25
CA CYS A 84 -16.60 8.14 16.51
C CYS A 84 -15.22 8.69 16.90
N PRO A 85 -14.20 7.84 17.11
CA PRO A 85 -12.86 8.31 17.39
C PRO A 85 -12.40 9.34 16.35
N SER A 86 -11.70 10.40 16.75
CA SER A 86 -11.38 11.51 15.84
C SER A 86 -10.58 11.06 14.60
N TRP A 87 -9.71 10.06 14.77
CA TRP A 87 -8.92 9.48 13.68
C TRP A 87 -9.79 8.81 12.60
N CYS A 88 -11.05 8.45 12.88
CA CYS A 88 -12.01 7.99 11.86
C CYS A 88 -12.34 9.04 10.79
N TYR A 89 -12.12 10.31 11.12
CA TYR A 89 -12.36 11.44 10.22
C TYR A 89 -11.09 11.95 9.53
N GLY A 90 -9.97 11.24 9.68
CA GLY A 90 -8.69 11.77 9.24
C GLY A 90 -8.18 12.91 10.15
N ARG A 91 -8.62 12.92 11.41
CA ARG A 91 -8.16 13.89 12.41
C ARG A 91 -7.36 13.13 13.47
N PRO A 92 -6.05 12.93 13.27
CA PRO A 92 -5.23 12.32 14.32
C PRO A 92 -5.42 13.09 15.63
N SER A 93 -5.39 12.38 16.75
CA SER A 93 -5.61 12.96 18.07
C SER A 93 -4.68 14.15 18.28
N ARG A 94 -5.23 15.37 18.34
CA ARG A 94 -4.49 16.63 18.57
C ARG A 94 -3.77 16.70 19.93
N HIS A 95 -3.83 15.64 20.74
CA HIS A 95 -3.34 15.65 22.11
C HIS A 95 -1.83 15.88 22.25
N ASP A 96 -1.05 15.73 21.18
CA ASP A 96 0.40 15.98 21.22
C ASP A 96 0.84 17.35 20.65
N GLN A 97 -0.08 18.20 20.17
CA GLN A 97 0.30 19.48 19.53
C GLN A 97 0.48 20.66 20.50
N HIS A 98 0.35 20.46 21.81
CA HIS A 98 0.27 21.57 22.77
C HIS A 98 1.55 21.94 23.54
N THR A 99 2.69 21.28 23.34
CA THR A 99 3.89 21.56 24.17
C THR A 99 5.08 22.23 23.50
N GLU A 100 5.03 22.61 22.23
CA GLU A 100 6.15 23.36 21.61
C GLU A 100 5.65 24.53 20.76
N ARG A 101 5.20 25.58 21.44
CA ARG A 101 4.91 26.88 20.81
C ARG A 101 5.81 27.93 21.45
N ASN A 102 7.12 27.84 21.18
CA ASN A 102 8.08 28.92 21.46
C ASN A 102 9.43 28.74 20.76
N ASP A 103 9.43 28.36 19.47
CA ASP A 103 10.62 28.59 18.66
C ASP A 103 10.29 29.15 17.27
N SER A 104 11.11 30.12 16.88
CA SER A 104 11.05 30.93 15.65
C SER A 104 11.43 30.14 14.39
N THR A 105 11.57 28.82 14.49
CA THR A 105 11.78 27.93 13.36
C THR A 105 10.42 27.55 12.77
N LYS A 106 10.24 27.71 11.45
CA LYS A 106 9.00 27.35 10.76
C LYS A 106 8.75 25.84 10.92
N THR A 107 7.98 25.46 11.93
CA THR A 107 7.53 24.08 12.12
C THR A 107 6.69 23.67 10.92
N LYS A 108 7.04 22.55 10.29
CA LYS A 108 6.27 22.02 9.16
C LYS A 108 4.83 21.72 9.61
N PRO A 109 3.81 21.98 8.76
CA PRO A 109 2.41 21.79 9.15
C PRO A 109 2.04 20.33 9.38
N TYR A 110 2.74 19.39 8.75
CA TYR A 110 2.55 17.96 8.94
C TYR A 110 3.82 17.34 9.52
N PHE A 111 3.67 16.49 10.52
CA PHE A 111 4.76 15.67 11.03
C PHE A 111 4.93 14.41 10.16
N LEU A 112 3.82 13.69 9.90
CA LEU A 112 3.83 12.48 9.09
C LEU A 112 2.77 12.58 7.99
N THR A 113 3.16 12.34 6.75
CA THR A 113 2.23 12.19 5.62
C THR A 113 2.36 10.83 4.97
N ALA A 114 1.34 10.40 4.22
CA ALA A 114 1.42 9.24 3.36
C ALA A 114 1.16 9.62 1.90
N VAL A 115 1.79 8.90 0.97
CA VAL A 115 1.49 8.98 -0.46
C VAL A 115 1.13 7.59 -0.97
N LEU A 116 0.04 7.53 -1.74
CA LEU A 116 -0.43 6.32 -2.40
C LEU A 116 -0.73 6.65 -3.86
N SER A 117 -0.08 5.91 -4.77
CA SER A 117 -0.48 5.82 -6.18
C SER A 117 -1.22 4.51 -6.35
N PHE A 118 -2.44 4.56 -6.86
CA PHE A 118 -3.28 3.37 -6.94
C PHE A 118 -4.15 3.40 -8.20
N ARG A 119 -4.65 2.22 -8.56
CA ARG A 119 -5.74 2.02 -9.51
C ARG A 119 -6.60 0.88 -9.00
N ILE A 120 -7.91 1.05 -9.06
CA ILE A 120 -8.86 -0.03 -8.79
C ILE A 120 -9.39 -0.51 -10.14
N TYR A 121 -9.18 -1.80 -10.44
CA TYR A 121 -9.62 -2.41 -11.69
C TYR A 121 -11.07 -2.90 -11.57
N ASP A 122 -11.93 -2.56 -12.53
CA ASP A 122 -13.38 -2.85 -12.48
C ASP A 122 -13.72 -4.36 -12.37
N TRP A 123 -13.07 -5.23 -13.16
CA TRP A 123 -13.48 -6.64 -13.28
C TRP A 123 -12.36 -7.69 -13.29
N LYS A 124 -11.09 -7.28 -13.44
CA LYS A 124 -9.94 -8.21 -13.48
C LYS A 124 -9.21 -8.37 -12.16
N ASP A 125 -9.50 -7.55 -11.16
CA ASP A 125 -8.78 -7.62 -9.89
C ASP A 125 -9.22 -8.85 -9.08
N LYS A 126 -8.31 -9.81 -8.95
CA LYS A 126 -8.53 -11.02 -8.14
C LYS A 126 -8.56 -10.72 -6.63
N ALA A 127 -7.91 -9.64 -6.20
CA ALA A 127 -8.02 -9.15 -4.83
C ALA A 127 -9.38 -8.50 -4.55
N LYS A 128 -10.14 -8.19 -5.62
CA LYS A 128 -11.46 -7.55 -5.59
C LYS A 128 -11.45 -6.27 -4.73
N LEU A 129 -10.38 -5.49 -4.85
CA LEU A 129 -10.29 -4.21 -4.16
C LEU A 129 -11.35 -3.26 -4.71
N SER A 130 -11.91 -2.44 -3.84
CA SER A 130 -12.94 -1.47 -4.18
C SER A 130 -12.74 -0.18 -3.39
N THR A 131 -13.62 0.80 -3.61
CA THR A 131 -13.71 2.01 -2.78
C THR A 131 -13.75 1.70 -1.29
N ARG A 132 -14.35 0.57 -0.90
CA ARG A 132 -14.42 0.12 0.49
C ARG A 132 -13.02 -0.12 1.07
N GLU A 133 -12.20 -0.92 0.39
CA GLU A 133 -10.83 -1.22 0.84
C GLU A 133 -9.94 0.04 0.84
N LEU A 134 -10.11 0.94 -0.13
CA LEU A 134 -9.43 2.24 -0.13
C LEU A 134 -9.78 3.07 1.11
N ASN A 135 -11.08 3.16 1.44
CA ASN A 135 -11.54 3.88 2.61
C ASN A 135 -11.04 3.26 3.92
N GLN A 136 -10.97 1.92 4.00
CA GLN A 136 -10.38 1.20 5.13
C GLN A 136 -8.88 1.52 5.27
N TRP A 137 -8.14 1.55 4.17
CA TRP A 137 -6.73 1.89 4.17
C TRP A 137 -6.49 3.35 4.62
N ILE A 138 -7.28 4.31 4.13
CA ILE A 138 -7.18 5.72 4.57
C ILE A 138 -7.41 5.85 6.08
N ARG A 139 -8.39 5.12 6.63
CA ARG A 139 -8.67 5.07 8.07
C ARG A 139 -7.52 4.45 8.85
N TYR A 140 -6.93 3.38 8.33
CA TYR A 140 -5.74 2.77 8.92
C TYR A 140 -4.58 3.75 9.00
N VAL A 141 -4.30 4.48 7.93
CA VAL A 141 -3.19 5.45 7.89
C VAL A 141 -3.45 6.61 8.86
N SER A 142 -4.70 7.04 9.02
CA SER A 142 -5.05 7.98 10.09
C SER A 142 -4.87 7.38 11.49
N TYR A 143 -5.29 6.12 11.69
CA TYR A 143 -5.06 5.38 12.93
C TYR A 143 -3.57 5.26 13.27
N ALA A 144 -2.71 5.02 12.28
CA ALA A 144 -1.27 4.93 12.46
C ALA A 144 -0.64 6.28 12.88
N GLY A 145 -1.33 7.39 12.64
CA GLY A 145 -0.93 8.74 13.07
C GLY A 145 -0.44 9.65 11.94
N ALA A 146 -0.76 9.35 10.68
CA ALA A 146 -0.51 10.32 9.61
C ALA A 146 -1.42 11.55 9.79
N ASP A 147 -0.86 12.71 9.53
CA ASP A 147 -1.55 14.00 9.54
C ASP A 147 -2.26 14.29 8.22
N HIS A 148 -1.75 13.76 7.11
CA HIS A 148 -2.31 13.98 5.78
C HIS A 148 -1.99 12.84 4.81
N VAL A 149 -2.87 12.63 3.83
CA VAL A 149 -2.69 11.65 2.75
C VAL A 149 -2.74 12.33 1.39
N TYR A 150 -1.75 12.08 0.55
CA TYR A 150 -1.75 12.44 -0.86
C TYR A 150 -2.12 11.22 -1.71
N LEU A 151 -3.31 11.26 -2.31
CA LEU A 151 -3.84 10.18 -3.13
C LEU A 151 -3.68 10.52 -4.61
N TYR A 152 -3.02 9.64 -5.36
CA TYR A 152 -2.84 9.73 -6.80
C TYR A 152 -3.64 8.61 -7.47
N ASP A 153 -4.79 8.96 -8.03
CA ASP A 153 -5.71 8.01 -8.66
C ASP A 153 -5.38 7.86 -10.15
N ALA A 154 -4.76 6.73 -10.49
CA ALA A 154 -4.32 6.38 -11.83
C ALA A 154 -5.37 5.51 -12.55
N TYR A 155 -6.62 5.94 -12.54
CA TYR A 155 -7.70 5.31 -13.30
C TYR A 155 -7.47 5.41 -14.82
N VAL A 156 -7.94 4.44 -15.60
CA VAL A 156 -7.90 4.49 -17.07
C VAL A 156 -9.26 4.90 -17.63
N TYR A 157 -10.33 4.39 -17.03
CA TYR A 157 -11.70 4.71 -17.42
C TYR A 157 -12.37 5.55 -16.34
N GLN A 158 -13.20 6.52 -16.73
CA GLN A 158 -13.78 7.47 -15.78
C GLN A 158 -14.60 6.80 -14.66
N ASN A 159 -15.21 5.65 -14.94
CA ASN A 159 -15.96 4.85 -13.96
C ASN A 159 -15.06 4.13 -12.93
N GLU A 160 -13.75 4.04 -13.17
CA GLU A 160 -12.77 3.55 -12.19
C GLU A 160 -12.34 4.64 -11.21
N SER A 161 -12.64 5.93 -11.47
CA SER A 161 -12.23 7.02 -10.59
C SER A 161 -12.83 6.88 -9.19
N GLN A 162 -12.00 7.11 -8.18
CA GLN A 162 -12.34 7.01 -6.77
C GLN A 162 -12.63 8.37 -6.12
N LYS A 163 -12.60 9.47 -6.89
CA LYS A 163 -12.80 10.83 -6.37
C LYS A 163 -14.05 10.97 -5.51
N GLU A 164 -15.18 10.48 -6.00
CA GLU A 164 -16.46 10.51 -5.27
C GLU A 164 -16.40 9.62 -4.02
N GLY A 165 -15.79 8.45 -4.14
CA GLY A 165 -15.66 7.46 -3.07
C GLY A 165 -14.84 7.93 -1.87
N VAL A 166 -13.95 8.91 -2.05
CA VAL A 166 -13.10 9.50 -0.99
C VAL A 166 -13.44 10.95 -0.68
N GLN A 167 -14.53 11.49 -1.25
CA GLN A 167 -14.93 12.91 -1.13
C GLN A 167 -15.03 13.38 0.32
N ASP A 168 -15.46 12.49 1.20
CA ASP A 168 -15.60 12.69 2.62
C ASP A 168 -14.28 12.99 3.35
N PHE A 169 -13.17 12.40 2.89
CA PHE A 169 -11.82 12.67 3.42
C PHE A 169 -11.20 13.91 2.76
N ILE A 170 -11.57 14.21 1.52
CA ILE A 170 -11.21 15.48 0.86
C ILE A 170 -11.86 16.64 1.61
N ALA A 171 -13.16 16.55 1.90
CA ALA A 171 -13.92 17.57 2.60
C ALA A 171 -13.46 17.80 4.05
N SER A 172 -12.92 16.77 4.71
CA SER A 172 -12.36 16.92 6.06
C SER A 172 -10.97 17.59 6.06
N GLY A 173 -10.35 17.73 4.89
CA GLY A 173 -8.99 18.25 4.73
C GLY A 173 -7.89 17.22 4.98
N PHE A 174 -8.22 15.94 5.19
CA PHE A 174 -7.23 14.88 5.45
C PHE A 174 -6.59 14.32 4.18
N VAL A 175 -7.32 14.35 3.07
CA VAL A 175 -6.87 13.83 1.78
C VAL A 175 -6.72 14.97 0.77
N THR A 176 -5.57 15.02 0.11
CA THR A 176 -5.42 15.70 -1.17
C THR A 176 -5.53 14.65 -2.27
N TYR A 177 -6.59 14.74 -3.07
CA TYR A 177 -6.78 13.89 -4.24
C TYR A 177 -6.16 14.54 -5.48
N THR A 178 -5.32 13.79 -6.18
CA THR A 178 -4.73 14.15 -7.47
C THR A 178 -5.26 13.20 -8.53
N ASP A 179 -5.91 13.75 -9.54
CA ASP A 179 -6.24 13.02 -10.75
C ASP A 179 -4.94 12.68 -11.51
N TRP A 180 -4.61 11.40 -11.57
CA TRP A 180 -3.38 10.86 -12.16
C TRP A 180 -3.64 9.98 -13.38
N HIS A 181 -4.84 10.07 -13.99
CA HIS A 181 -5.23 9.22 -15.13
C HIS A 181 -4.30 9.34 -16.33
N HIS A 182 -3.72 10.52 -16.56
CA HIS A 182 -2.79 10.79 -17.67
C HIS A 182 -1.48 9.99 -17.58
N ARG A 183 -1.20 9.35 -16.43
CA ARG A 183 -0.07 8.42 -16.25
C ARG A 183 -0.50 6.97 -16.00
N ALA A 184 -1.77 6.64 -16.20
CA ALA A 184 -2.31 5.33 -15.89
C ALA A 184 -1.97 4.24 -16.91
N ALA A 185 -1.74 4.59 -18.19
CA ALA A 185 -1.57 3.63 -19.28
C ALA A 185 -0.36 3.97 -20.18
N PRO A 186 0.53 3.00 -20.47
CA PRO A 186 0.65 1.72 -19.76
C PRO A 186 1.05 1.96 -18.31
N PHE A 187 0.49 1.17 -17.38
CA PHE A 187 0.87 1.27 -15.98
C PHE A 187 2.33 0.82 -15.83
N SER A 188 3.15 1.60 -15.13
CA SER A 188 4.47 1.11 -14.74
C SER A 188 4.90 1.69 -13.40
N LEU A 189 5.69 0.89 -12.69
CA LEU A 189 6.28 1.25 -11.41
C LEU A 189 7.08 2.56 -11.47
N GLY A 190 7.87 2.78 -12.53
CA GLY A 190 8.66 4.00 -12.69
C GLY A 190 7.84 5.24 -13.09
N TRP A 191 6.95 5.10 -14.09
CA TRP A 191 6.22 6.25 -14.64
C TRP A 191 5.02 6.67 -13.79
N THR A 192 4.23 5.69 -13.35
CA THR A 192 2.95 5.90 -12.69
C THR A 192 3.15 6.07 -11.18
N GLN A 193 3.82 5.11 -10.54
CA GLN A 193 3.97 5.09 -9.08
C GLN A 193 5.12 6.00 -8.61
N ALA A 194 6.36 5.73 -9.01
CA ALA A 194 7.49 6.59 -8.63
C ALA A 194 7.32 8.03 -9.15
N GLY A 195 6.68 8.20 -10.32
CA GLY A 195 6.27 9.51 -10.83
C GLY A 195 5.29 10.26 -9.92
N ALA A 196 4.30 9.57 -9.33
CA ALA A 196 3.41 10.16 -8.34
C ALA A 196 4.17 10.57 -7.06
N TYR A 197 5.12 9.74 -6.61
CA TYR A 197 5.95 10.07 -5.44
C TYR A 197 6.84 11.28 -5.70
N ALA A 198 7.42 11.39 -6.90
CA ALA A 198 8.20 12.55 -7.32
C ALA A 198 7.37 13.83 -7.33
N ASP A 199 6.17 13.78 -7.93
CA ASP A 199 5.24 14.92 -7.94
C ASP A 199 4.81 15.31 -6.52
N CYS A 200 4.54 14.32 -5.66
CA CYS A 200 4.16 14.57 -4.28
C CYS A 200 5.27 15.27 -3.48
N ILE A 201 6.51 14.79 -3.60
CA ILE A 201 7.67 15.40 -2.93
C ILE A 201 7.89 16.81 -3.46
N GLN A 202 7.80 17.02 -4.78
CA GLN A 202 8.00 18.32 -5.40
C GLN A 202 6.97 19.36 -4.94
N ARG A 203 5.69 18.99 -4.86
CA ARG A 203 4.60 19.92 -4.51
C ARG A 203 4.46 20.12 -3.00
N TRP A 204 4.68 19.06 -2.23
CA TRP A 204 4.23 19.00 -0.84
C TRP A 204 5.31 18.59 0.16
N GLY A 205 6.50 18.19 -0.28
CA GLY A 205 7.58 17.68 0.60
C GLY A 205 8.06 18.69 1.64
N ASP A 206 7.95 19.99 1.35
CA ASP A 206 8.31 21.06 2.29
C ASP A 206 7.31 21.18 3.44
N LEU A 207 6.10 20.64 3.29
CA LEU A 207 5.05 20.69 4.30
C LEU A 207 5.13 19.55 5.33
N THR A 208 6.01 18.56 5.12
CA THR A 208 6.04 17.33 5.93
C THR A 208 7.43 16.97 6.45
N SER A 209 7.52 16.54 7.72
CA SER A 209 8.79 16.08 8.30
C SER A 209 9.16 14.66 7.85
N TRP A 210 8.19 13.76 7.87
CA TRP A 210 8.31 12.36 7.45
C TRP A 210 7.19 11.99 6.48
N GLN A 211 7.51 11.17 5.49
CA GLN A 211 6.58 10.69 4.49
C GLN A 211 6.69 9.18 4.32
N LEU A 212 5.53 8.53 4.29
CA LEU A 212 5.37 7.11 4.04
C LEU A 212 4.99 6.91 2.57
N GLY A 213 5.77 6.10 1.83
CA GLY A 213 5.42 5.65 0.47
C GLY A 213 5.04 4.17 0.47
N VAL A 214 3.77 3.86 0.21
CA VAL A 214 3.20 2.51 0.38
C VAL A 214 2.06 2.25 -0.61
N ASP A 215 1.74 0.97 -0.78
CA ASP A 215 0.59 0.47 -1.52
C ASP A 215 -0.65 0.26 -0.63
N MET A 216 -1.81 0.04 -1.24
CA MET A 216 -3.11 -0.09 -0.54
C MET A 216 -3.24 -1.39 0.27
N ASP A 217 -2.38 -2.36 -0.01
CA ASP A 217 -2.23 -3.64 0.67
C ASP A 217 -1.05 -3.67 1.67
N GLU A 218 -0.42 -2.52 1.92
CA GLU A 218 0.75 -2.36 2.77
C GLU A 218 0.45 -1.53 4.02
N TYR A 219 0.70 -2.14 5.19
CA TYR A 219 0.31 -1.64 6.50
C TYR A 219 1.54 -1.58 7.43
N PRO A 220 2.15 -0.39 7.62
CA PRO A 220 3.26 -0.25 8.57
C PRO A 220 2.77 -0.54 9.99
N PHE A 221 3.51 -1.33 10.78
CA PHE A 221 3.04 -1.82 12.07
C PHE A 221 4.17 -1.95 13.09
N VAL A 222 3.88 -1.59 14.34
CA VAL A 222 4.80 -1.76 15.48
C VAL A 222 4.17 -2.78 16.45
N PRO A 223 4.65 -4.04 16.51
CA PRO A 223 4.02 -5.07 17.35
C PRO A 223 3.90 -4.71 18.84
N ALA A 224 4.79 -3.84 19.33
CA ALA A 224 4.86 -3.37 20.71
C ALA A 224 3.95 -2.17 21.02
N ASP A 225 3.48 -1.42 20.01
CA ASP A 225 2.60 -0.26 20.19
C ASP A 225 1.42 -0.36 19.21
N ARG A 226 0.23 -0.58 19.78
CA ARG A 226 -1.01 -0.84 19.03
C ARG A 226 -2.02 0.28 19.20
N GLU A 227 -1.68 1.34 19.93
CA GLU A 227 -2.57 2.46 20.21
C GLU A 227 -2.63 3.42 19.01
N PRO A 228 -3.74 4.14 18.79
CA PRO A 228 -3.84 5.13 17.72
C PRO A 228 -2.67 6.12 17.78
N GLY A 229 -1.98 6.36 16.66
CA GLY A 229 -0.81 7.24 16.55
C GLY A 229 0.54 6.53 16.70
N PHE A 230 0.59 5.19 16.74
CA PHE A 230 1.81 4.44 17.02
C PHE A 230 2.98 4.76 16.06
N LEU A 231 2.72 4.96 14.76
CA LEU A 231 3.78 5.21 13.79
C LEU A 231 4.36 6.61 13.99
N ALA A 232 3.51 7.62 14.18
CA ALA A 232 3.97 8.96 14.48
C ALA A 232 4.77 9.01 15.79
N ARG A 233 4.29 8.34 16.85
CA ARG A 233 5.03 8.21 18.12
C ARG A 233 6.38 7.52 17.93
N TYR A 234 6.42 6.43 17.17
CA TYR A 234 7.67 5.72 16.87
C TYR A 234 8.69 6.66 16.20
N LEU A 235 8.27 7.43 15.20
CA LEU A 235 9.15 8.35 14.48
C LEU A 235 9.62 9.54 15.34
N ARG A 236 8.76 10.08 16.21
CA ARG A 236 9.16 11.11 17.18
C ARG A 236 10.19 10.57 18.16
N ALA A 237 9.94 9.38 18.71
CA ALA A 237 10.89 8.72 19.61
C ALA A 237 12.22 8.42 18.89
N PHE A 238 12.18 8.03 17.62
CA PHE A 238 13.37 7.86 16.79
C PHE A 238 14.16 9.16 16.65
N ASP A 239 13.49 10.28 16.31
CA ASP A 239 14.12 11.59 16.16
C ASP A 239 14.81 12.06 17.46
N SER A 240 14.28 11.69 18.63
CA SER A 240 14.86 12.01 19.93
C SER A 240 15.87 10.98 20.46
N SER A 241 16.06 9.83 19.79
CA SER A 241 16.81 8.70 20.35
C SER A 241 18.34 8.84 20.36
N SER A 242 18.89 9.66 19.48
CA SER A 242 20.35 9.81 19.31
C SER A 242 20.69 11.02 18.44
N PRO A 243 21.85 11.68 18.65
CA PRO A 243 22.38 12.69 17.72
C PRO A 243 22.51 12.18 16.28
N THR A 244 22.71 10.86 16.09
CA THR A 244 22.76 10.25 14.75
C THR A 244 21.41 10.12 14.07
N ALA A 245 20.28 10.26 14.79
CA ALA A 245 18.95 10.21 14.17
C ALA A 245 18.75 11.36 13.16
N ALA A 246 19.39 12.51 13.40
CA ALA A 246 19.38 13.65 12.48
C ALA A 246 20.10 13.38 11.14
N SER A 247 21.04 12.44 11.09
CA SER A 247 21.72 12.05 9.85
C SER A 247 20.99 10.94 9.08
N ILE A 248 19.96 10.33 9.69
CA ILE A 248 19.11 9.34 9.03
C ILE A 248 17.95 10.05 8.32
N SER A 249 17.89 9.84 7.00
CA SER A 249 16.88 10.44 6.12
C SER A 249 15.84 9.43 5.66
N GLU A 250 16.10 8.13 5.80
CA GLU A 250 15.20 7.05 5.40
C GLU A 250 15.31 5.88 6.36
N LEU A 251 14.16 5.34 6.75
CA LEU A 251 14.03 4.09 7.48
C LEU A 251 13.38 3.05 6.58
N SER A 252 14.09 1.96 6.30
CA SER A 252 13.56 0.85 5.51
C SER A 252 12.94 -0.18 6.46
N MET A 253 11.64 -0.40 6.31
CA MET A 253 10.88 -1.34 7.13
C MET A 253 11.00 -2.76 6.56
N PRO A 254 11.39 -3.77 7.36
CA PRO A 254 11.32 -5.17 6.96
C PRO A 254 9.90 -5.54 6.54
N ASN A 255 9.75 -6.08 5.33
CA ASN A 255 8.43 -6.43 4.79
C ASN A 255 8.11 -7.90 5.08
N TYR A 256 6.98 -8.16 5.72
CA TYR A 256 6.42 -9.50 5.90
C TYR A 256 5.21 -9.71 4.99
N LEU A 257 5.29 -10.74 4.16
CA LEU A 257 4.16 -11.13 3.31
C LEU A 257 3.12 -11.83 4.16
N TYR A 258 1.87 -11.41 4.02
CA TYR A 258 0.71 -12.13 4.54
C TYR A 258 0.12 -12.96 3.41
N LEU A 259 0.13 -14.28 3.60
CA LEU A 259 -0.35 -15.26 2.64
C LEU A 259 -1.10 -16.36 3.38
N GLY A 260 -2.24 -16.73 2.84
CA GLY A 260 -3.09 -17.82 3.30
C GLY A 260 -4.46 -17.73 2.64
N LYS A 261 -5.26 -18.77 2.71
CA LYS A 261 -6.64 -18.73 2.24
C LYS A 261 -7.37 -17.55 2.90
N PRO A 262 -7.86 -16.57 2.13
CA PRO A 262 -8.58 -15.44 2.72
C PRO A 262 -9.81 -15.92 3.48
N LEU A 263 -10.03 -15.35 4.66
CA LEU A 263 -11.25 -15.57 5.43
C LEU A 263 -12.47 -14.95 4.70
N ASP A 264 -13.65 -15.42 5.09
CA ASP A 264 -14.92 -14.98 4.50
C ASP A 264 -15.11 -13.46 4.67
N VAL A 265 -15.25 -12.75 3.56
CA VAL A 265 -15.37 -11.28 3.54
C VAL A 265 -16.60 -10.74 4.27
N LYS A 266 -17.69 -11.53 4.39
CA LYS A 266 -18.88 -11.11 5.14
C LYS A 266 -18.63 -11.15 6.65
N LYS A 267 -17.72 -12.02 7.10
CA LYS A 267 -17.32 -12.14 8.50
C LYS A 267 -16.09 -11.28 8.85
N HIS A 268 -15.21 -11.06 7.87
CA HIS A 268 -13.96 -10.31 7.98
C HIS A 268 -13.90 -9.22 6.89
N PRO A 269 -14.69 -8.14 7.02
CA PRO A 269 -14.81 -7.15 5.95
C PRO A 269 -13.59 -6.24 5.81
N LEU A 270 -12.69 -6.15 6.79
CA LEU A 270 -11.41 -5.43 6.65
C LEU A 270 -10.40 -6.27 5.88
N LEU A 271 -9.70 -5.70 4.89
CA LEU A 271 -8.66 -6.42 4.12
C LEU A 271 -7.62 -7.09 5.04
N ILE A 272 -7.16 -6.36 6.06
CA ILE A 272 -6.14 -6.82 7.01
C ILE A 272 -6.60 -7.91 7.99
N ASP A 273 -7.91 -8.16 8.07
CA ASP A 273 -8.50 -9.23 8.90
C ASP A 273 -8.75 -10.51 8.07
N ARG A 274 -8.52 -10.47 6.76
CA ARG A 274 -8.77 -11.63 5.90
C ARG A 274 -7.64 -12.65 5.92
N ILE A 275 -6.43 -12.28 6.30
CA ILE A 275 -5.25 -13.15 6.24
C ILE A 275 -4.44 -13.01 7.52
N TRP A 276 -4.24 -14.12 8.23
CA TRP A 276 -3.61 -14.15 9.55
C TRP A 276 -2.28 -14.92 9.60
N ARG A 277 -1.74 -15.25 8.43
CA ARG A 277 -0.52 -16.01 8.28
C ARG A 277 0.52 -15.16 7.58
N ARG A 278 1.68 -14.98 8.20
CA ARG A 278 2.79 -14.23 7.62
C ARG A 278 3.99 -15.10 7.29
N SER A 279 4.85 -14.64 6.40
CA SER A 279 6.15 -15.26 6.16
C SER A 279 6.98 -15.33 7.45
N LYS A 280 7.72 -16.43 7.65
CA LYS A 280 8.59 -16.61 8.83
C LYS A 280 9.67 -15.54 8.94
N LYS A 281 10.20 -15.11 7.79
CA LYS A 281 11.25 -14.10 7.66
C LYS A 281 10.77 -12.95 6.76
N PRO A 282 11.37 -11.76 6.86
CA PRO A 282 11.04 -10.68 5.95
C PRO A 282 11.38 -11.03 4.48
N ALA A 283 10.52 -10.60 3.56
CA ALA A 283 10.76 -10.57 2.12
C ALA A 283 11.58 -9.31 1.76
N ASN A 284 12.87 -9.32 2.10
CA ASN A 284 13.75 -8.13 2.06
C ASN A 284 13.87 -7.39 0.71
N HIS A 285 13.47 -8.00 -0.42
CA HIS A 285 13.45 -7.30 -1.71
C HIS A 285 12.24 -6.38 -1.89
N LEU A 286 11.28 -6.42 -0.96
CA LEU A 286 10.04 -5.63 -0.98
C LEU A 286 9.96 -4.64 0.19
N VAL A 287 11.10 -4.22 0.74
CA VAL A 287 11.09 -3.21 1.82
C VAL A 287 10.39 -1.93 1.36
N LYS A 288 9.79 -1.23 2.31
CA LYS A 288 9.11 0.05 2.06
C LYS A 288 9.70 1.14 2.95
N PRO A 289 9.95 2.35 2.40
CA PRO A 289 10.60 3.40 3.15
C PRO A 289 9.58 4.31 3.87
N VAL A 290 9.96 4.78 5.05
CA VAL A 290 9.49 6.06 5.59
C VAL A 290 10.67 7.02 5.61
N TYR A 291 10.51 8.20 5.04
CA TYR A 291 11.64 9.06 4.68
C TYR A 291 11.36 10.53 4.92
N ARG A 292 12.42 11.34 4.97
CA ARG A 292 12.34 12.79 5.02
C ARG A 292 12.31 13.35 3.60
N PRO A 293 11.21 13.96 3.12
CA PRO A 293 11.08 14.34 1.71
C PRO A 293 12.14 15.32 1.23
N ALA A 294 12.54 16.26 2.09
CA ALA A 294 13.58 17.24 1.77
C ALA A 294 14.95 16.62 1.47
N ALA A 295 15.18 15.37 1.91
CA ALA A 295 16.41 14.62 1.72
C ALA A 295 16.41 13.74 0.47
N ILE A 296 15.30 13.67 -0.27
CA ILE A 296 15.19 12.81 -1.46
C ILE A 296 15.72 13.54 -2.70
N ARG A 297 16.55 12.85 -3.49
CA ARG A 297 16.99 13.27 -4.82
C ARG A 297 16.10 12.68 -5.90
N HIS A 298 15.88 11.36 -5.86
CA HIS A 298 14.98 10.65 -6.75
C HIS A 298 14.19 9.62 -5.93
N PRO A 299 12.85 9.65 -5.98
CA PRO A 299 12.06 8.65 -5.29
C PRO A 299 12.07 7.32 -6.05
N ASP A 300 11.98 6.24 -5.29
CA ASP A 300 11.77 4.87 -5.77
C ASP A 300 10.69 4.24 -4.87
N ILE A 301 10.21 3.05 -5.23
CA ILE A 301 9.18 2.32 -4.50
C ILE A 301 9.77 1.61 -3.27
N HIS A 302 11.01 1.13 -3.37
CA HIS A 302 11.66 0.38 -2.28
C HIS A 302 12.73 1.16 -1.53
N HIS A 303 13.55 1.93 -2.25
CA HIS A 303 14.65 2.72 -1.67
C HIS A 303 14.88 4.02 -2.44
N ASN A 304 14.74 5.15 -1.77
CA ASN A 304 14.95 6.42 -2.43
C ASN A 304 16.44 6.69 -2.66
N SER A 305 16.75 7.39 -3.76
CA SER A 305 18.05 8.03 -3.91
C SER A 305 18.08 9.28 -3.03
N LEU A 306 19.01 9.33 -2.07
CA LEU A 306 19.13 10.45 -1.13
C LEU A 306 20.02 11.58 -1.69
N LYS A 307 19.58 12.83 -1.50
CA LYS A 307 20.36 14.04 -1.68
C LYS A 307 21.36 14.23 -0.54
N TYR A 308 20.96 13.89 0.69
CA TYR A 308 21.78 13.95 1.90
C TYR A 308 21.25 13.00 2.99
N GLY A 309 22.08 12.73 4.00
CA GLY A 309 21.82 11.74 5.04
C GLY A 309 21.97 10.30 4.55
N THR A 310 21.55 9.34 5.37
CA THR A 310 21.67 7.91 5.08
C THR A 310 20.36 7.15 5.30
N SER A 311 20.24 5.98 4.65
CA SER A 311 19.17 5.03 4.92
C SER A 311 19.58 4.08 6.05
N LYS A 312 18.61 3.67 6.87
CA LYS A 312 18.78 2.66 7.92
C LYS A 312 17.72 1.58 7.80
N THR A 313 18.15 0.33 7.65
CA THR A 313 17.24 -0.83 7.78
C THR A 313 16.88 -1.01 9.25
N LEU A 314 15.58 -1.08 9.53
CA LEU A 314 15.06 -1.33 10.88
C LEU A 314 15.17 -2.81 11.25
N PRO A 315 15.29 -3.14 12.55
CA PRO A 315 15.33 -4.52 12.99
C PRO A 315 13.96 -5.20 12.86
N ASP A 316 13.97 -6.51 12.60
CA ASP A 316 12.79 -7.37 12.40
C ASP A 316 11.78 -7.38 13.56
N ASN A 317 12.21 -7.00 14.77
CA ASN A 317 11.37 -6.94 15.98
C ASN A 317 10.74 -5.55 16.25
N GLY A 318 11.05 -4.56 15.41
CA GLY A 318 10.58 -3.18 15.56
C GLY A 318 9.42 -2.83 14.62
N LEU A 319 9.45 -1.61 14.10
CA LEU A 319 8.56 -1.19 13.02
C LEU A 319 8.82 -2.03 11.77
N ARG A 320 7.77 -2.64 11.24
CA ARG A 320 7.78 -3.50 10.06
C ARG A 320 6.66 -3.12 9.09
N MET A 321 6.72 -3.65 7.88
CA MET A 321 5.64 -3.56 6.90
C MET A 321 4.89 -4.89 6.84
N ASN A 322 3.57 -4.87 7.02
CA ASN A 322 2.72 -6.03 6.75
C ASN A 322 2.12 -5.87 5.35
N HIS A 323 2.40 -6.82 4.46
CA HIS A 323 2.00 -6.76 3.06
C HIS A 323 1.00 -7.86 2.71
N TYR A 324 -0.26 -7.48 2.52
CA TYR A 324 -1.43 -8.37 2.36
C TYR A 324 -1.67 -8.83 0.91
N TRP A 325 -0.65 -8.74 0.07
CA TRP A 325 -0.67 -9.23 -1.32
C TRP A 325 -0.16 -10.66 -1.49
N GLY A 326 0.39 -11.27 -0.43
CA GLY A 326 1.04 -12.58 -0.51
C GLY A 326 0.11 -13.69 -0.99
N SER A 327 -1.19 -13.58 -0.75
CA SER A 327 -2.19 -14.55 -1.25
C SER A 327 -2.31 -14.60 -2.78
N ARG A 328 -1.75 -13.64 -3.52
CA ARG A 328 -1.61 -13.76 -4.99
C ARG A 328 -0.71 -14.92 -5.39
N LEU A 329 0.30 -15.28 -4.59
CA LEU A 329 1.23 -16.38 -4.88
C LEU A 329 0.54 -17.75 -4.96
N GLN A 330 -0.64 -17.87 -4.34
CA GLN A 330 -1.49 -19.06 -4.38
C GLN A 330 -2.78 -18.82 -5.18
N ASN A 331 -2.82 -17.76 -6.00
CA ASN A 331 -4.02 -17.35 -6.74
C ASN A 331 -5.28 -17.24 -5.85
N TRP A 332 -5.11 -16.80 -4.60
CA TRP A 332 -6.17 -16.66 -3.60
C TRP A 332 -6.88 -17.99 -3.25
N GLY A 333 -6.22 -19.12 -3.49
CA GLY A 333 -6.72 -20.48 -3.23
C GLY A 333 -6.52 -20.96 -1.80
N ASP A 334 -6.69 -22.28 -1.62
CA ASP A 334 -6.50 -22.98 -0.34
C ASP A 334 -5.03 -23.03 0.09
N ASP A 335 -4.80 -23.14 1.40
CA ASP A 335 -3.47 -23.30 1.98
C ASP A 335 -2.86 -24.65 1.54
N THR A 336 -1.72 -24.58 0.83
CA THR A 336 -0.92 -25.77 0.50
C THR A 336 0.09 -26.07 1.60
N LYS A 337 0.69 -27.27 1.57
CA LYS A 337 1.76 -27.63 2.52
C LYS A 337 2.92 -26.63 2.44
N GLU A 338 3.29 -26.19 1.24
CA GLU A 338 4.37 -25.23 1.01
C GLU A 338 4.06 -23.88 1.67
N VAL A 339 2.83 -23.38 1.51
CA VAL A 339 2.36 -22.16 2.16
C VAL A 339 2.44 -22.30 3.68
N LEU A 340 1.93 -23.41 4.23
CA LEU A 340 1.97 -23.68 5.67
C LEU A 340 3.41 -23.78 6.20
N ASP A 341 4.32 -24.41 5.46
CA ASP A 341 5.72 -24.57 5.84
C ASP A 341 6.50 -23.24 5.85
N MET A 342 6.16 -22.29 4.97
CA MET A 342 6.86 -20.99 4.89
C MET A 342 6.24 -19.89 5.77
N THR A 343 5.07 -20.14 6.35
CA THR A 343 4.31 -19.17 7.14
C THR A 343 4.21 -19.54 8.61
N VAL A 344 3.82 -18.56 9.42
CA VAL A 344 3.40 -18.71 10.81
C VAL A 344 2.15 -17.88 11.04
N ASP A 345 1.31 -18.34 11.97
CA ASP A 345 0.19 -17.52 12.44
C ASP A 345 0.71 -16.24 13.11
N ASP A 346 0.05 -15.12 12.84
CA ASP A 346 0.37 -13.83 13.43
C ASP A 346 -0.91 -13.03 13.66
N ARG A 347 -1.38 -13.01 14.91
CA ARG A 347 -2.56 -12.24 15.35
C ARG A 347 -2.20 -10.88 15.96
N SER A 348 -0.99 -10.38 15.75
CA SER A 348 -0.56 -9.13 16.40
C SER A 348 -1.37 -7.89 15.99
N MET A 349 -2.00 -7.92 14.81
CA MET A 349 -2.89 -6.86 14.32
C MET A 349 -4.30 -6.86 14.96
N GLU A 350 -4.69 -7.91 15.70
CA GLU A 350 -6.05 -8.07 16.23
C GLU A 350 -6.53 -6.87 17.08
N PRO A 351 -5.72 -6.26 17.97
CA PRO A 351 -6.15 -5.06 18.70
C PRO A 351 -6.39 -3.84 17.80
N VAL A 352 -5.58 -3.67 16.75
CA VAL A 352 -5.74 -2.58 15.78
C VAL A 352 -7.02 -2.79 14.95
N ILE A 353 -7.24 -4.02 14.51
CA ILE A 353 -8.45 -4.43 13.79
C ILE A 353 -9.70 -4.19 14.63
N ALA A 354 -9.68 -4.54 15.92
CA ALA A 354 -10.79 -4.27 16.83
C ALA A 354 -11.11 -2.77 16.94
N SER A 355 -10.09 -1.91 16.96
CA SER A 355 -10.29 -0.45 16.93
C SER A 355 -10.88 0.03 15.60
N LEU A 356 -10.40 -0.47 14.46
CA LEU A 356 -10.92 -0.12 13.14
C LEU A 356 -12.38 -0.56 12.97
N TYR A 357 -12.78 -1.69 13.57
CA TYR A 357 -14.18 -2.12 13.57
C TYR A 357 -15.12 -1.14 14.27
N LYS A 358 -14.66 -0.47 15.33
CA LYS A 358 -15.43 0.62 15.97
C LYS A 358 -15.65 1.78 15.00
N CYS A 359 -14.65 2.08 14.18
CA CYS A 359 -14.71 3.09 13.14
C CYS A 359 -15.72 2.74 12.05
N ASP A 360 -15.63 1.52 11.51
CA ASP A 360 -16.54 1.04 10.46
C ASP A 360 -17.99 0.95 10.95
N SER A 361 -18.19 0.66 12.24
CA SER A 361 -19.54 0.60 12.84
C SER A 361 -20.21 1.98 12.94
N CYS A 362 -19.44 3.02 13.26
CA CYS A 362 -19.98 4.37 13.46
C CYS A 362 -19.89 5.24 12.19
N ARG A 363 -19.03 4.88 11.24
CA ARG A 363 -18.91 5.46 9.90
C ARG A 363 -18.72 4.34 8.88
N PRO A 364 -19.79 3.67 8.43
CA PRO A 364 -19.64 2.63 7.42
C PRO A 364 -18.95 3.20 6.17
N PRO A 365 -18.03 2.46 5.54
CA PRO A 365 -17.48 2.87 4.25
C PRO A 365 -18.60 3.03 3.22
N TYR A 366 -18.40 3.93 2.26
CA TYR A 366 -19.33 4.13 1.14
C TYR A 366 -19.64 2.77 0.47
N GLN A 367 -20.93 2.44 0.34
CA GLN A 367 -21.45 1.20 -0.27
C GLN A 367 -21.61 1.34 -1.78
#